data_AF-A0AAJ1UNH8-F1
#
_entry.id   AF-A0AAJ1UNH8-F1
#
_cell.length_a   1.000
_cell.length_b   1.000
_cell.length_c   1.000
_cell.angle_alpha   90.00
_cell.angle_beta   90.00
_cell.angle_gamma   90.00
#
_symmetry.space_group_name_H-M   'P 1'
#
loop_
_entity.id
_entity.type
_entity.pdbx_description
1 polymer ?
#
loop_
_entity_poly.entity_id
_entity_poly.type
_entity_poly.pdbx_seq_one_letter_code
_entity_poly.pdbx_strand_id
1 'polypeptide(L)' 'MTSENNVFVQDGIKTEWDSNTITVTEMGFDHTATFDNDGNVLSSTFTDAGKPFLKKYFQKIVPMVNGLRAIDREYANA' A
#
# COMPACT_ATOMS: atom_id res chain seq x y z
N MET A 1 -15.67 7.31 12.77
CA MET A 1 -14.91 6.09 13.10
C MET A 1 -13.53 6.30 12.53
N THR A 2 -12.53 6.40 13.39
CA THR A 2 -11.10 6.45 13.00
C THR A 2 -10.81 5.16 12.25
N SER A 3 -10.52 5.23 10.94
CA SER A 3 -9.99 4.07 10.24
C SER A 3 -8.68 3.73 10.92
N GLU A 4 -8.60 2.57 11.57
CA GLU A 4 -7.29 2.01 11.85
C GLU A 4 -6.64 1.82 10.48
N ASN A 5 -5.70 2.70 10.15
CA ASN A 5 -4.97 2.59 8.91
C ASN A 5 -4.18 1.30 9.02
N ASN A 6 -4.65 0.29 8.30
CA ASN A 6 -3.98 -0.99 8.25
C ASN A 6 -2.54 -0.74 7.79
N VAL A 7 -1.56 -1.17 8.59
CA VAL A 7 -0.16 -0.82 8.40
C VAL A 7 0.76 -2.00 8.66
N PHE A 8 1.78 -2.16 7.82
CA PHE A 8 2.94 -2.98 8.15
C PHE A 8 4.22 -2.30 7.66
N VAL A 9 5.35 -2.70 8.25
CA VAL A 9 6.68 -2.23 7.85
C VAL A 9 7.53 -3.45 7.50
N GLN A 10 8.11 -3.44 6.30
CA GLN A 10 9.01 -4.48 5.85
C GLN A 10 10.14 -3.87 5.02
N ASP A 11 11.39 -4.26 5.31
CA ASP A 11 12.59 -3.86 4.57
C ASP A 11 12.72 -2.32 4.41
N GLY A 12 12.36 -1.57 5.45
CA GLY A 12 12.39 -0.11 5.42
C GLY A 12 11.25 0.55 4.64
N ILE A 13 10.27 -0.22 4.15
CA ILE A 13 9.08 0.31 3.48
C ILE A 13 7.88 0.18 4.41
N LYS A 14 7.27 1.31 4.76
CA LYS A 14 5.95 1.35 5.40
C LYS A 14 4.88 1.21 4.32
N THR A 15 3.98 0.26 4.49
CA THR A 15 2.80 0.09 3.64
C THR A 15 1.55 0.31 4.46
N GLU A 16 0.70 1.22 4.00
CA GLU A 16 -0.61 1.53 4.56
C GLU A 16 -1.68 1.22 3.52
N TRP A 17 -2.87 0.78 3.95
CA TRP A 17 -3.98 0.59 3.03
C TRP A 17 -5.33 0.86 3.68
N ASP A 18 -6.29 1.26 2.85
CA ASP A 18 -7.71 1.29 3.17
C ASP A 18 -8.48 0.39 2.19
N SER A 19 -9.77 0.63 1.97
CA SER A 19 -10.58 -0.15 1.02
C SER A 19 -10.23 0.11 -0.46
N ASN A 20 -9.66 1.27 -0.77
CA ASN A 20 -9.53 1.80 -2.13
C ASN A 20 -8.08 1.99 -2.56
N THR A 21 -7.18 2.20 -1.60
CA THR A 21 -5.82 2.66 -1.85
C THR A 21 -4.80 1.88 -1.06
N ILE A 22 -3.58 1.90 -1.59
CA ILE A 22 -2.38 1.40 -0.93
C ILE A 22 -1.33 2.52 -1.01
N THR A 23 -0.79 2.91 0.14
CA THR A 23 0.28 3.93 0.23
C THR A 23 1.56 3.25 0.68
N VAL A 24 2.64 3.50 -0.04
CA VAL A 24 3.99 3.04 0.31
C VAL A 24 4.86 4.23 0.63
N THR A 25 5.64 4.13 1.71
CA THR A 25 6.58 5.17 2.15
C THR A 25 7.91 4.53 2.46
N GLU A 26 8.98 5.00 1.81
CA GLU A 26 10.35 4.59 2.10
C GLU A 26 10.82 5.30 3.38
N MET A 27 11.08 4.55 4.44
CA MET A 27 11.46 5.13 5.72
C MET A 27 12.86 5.73 5.66
N GLY A 28 12.99 6.96 6.17
CA GLY A 28 14.24 7.71 6.14
C GLY A 28 14.46 8.52 4.86
N PHE A 29 13.55 8.44 3.89
CA PHE A 29 13.55 9.22 2.66
C PHE A 29 12.20 9.90 2.45
N ASP A 30 12.16 10.97 1.65
CA ASP A 30 10.91 11.66 1.30
C ASP A 30 10.23 11.01 0.08
N HIS A 31 10.24 9.67 0.04
CA HIS A 31 9.67 8.90 -1.06
C HIS A 31 8.37 8.24 -0.61
N THR A 32 7.27 8.64 -1.25
CA THR A 32 5.95 8.07 -1.05
C THR A 32 5.25 7.84 -2.39
N ALA A 33 4.40 6.82 -2.45
CA ALA A 33 3.51 6.60 -3.59
C ALA A 33 2.17 6.05 -3.12
N THR A 34 1.08 6.55 -3.70
CA THR A 34 -0.26 6.02 -3.49
C THR A 34 -0.73 5.33 -4.77
N PHE A 35 -1.25 4.12 -4.63
CA PHE A 35 -1.83 3.33 -5.70
C PHE A 35 -3.32 3.15 -5.48
N ASP A 36 -4.07 3.01 -6.57
CA ASP A 36 -5.37 2.35 -6.51
C ASP A 36 -5.22 0.82 -6.41
N ASN A 37 -6.35 0.11 -6.36
CA ASN A 37 -6.38 -1.35 -6.24
C ASN A 37 -5.88 -2.09 -7.50
N ASP A 38 -5.78 -1.41 -8.64
CA ASP A 38 -5.33 -1.98 -9.91
C ASP A 38 -3.83 -1.73 -10.16
N GLY A 39 -3.20 -0.91 -9.32
CA GLY A 39 -1.78 -0.58 -9.40
C GLY A 39 -1.48 0.67 -10.21
N ASN A 40 -2.50 1.46 -10.54
CA ASN A 40 -2.27 2.79 -11.10
C ASN A 40 -1.79 3.71 -9.99
N VAL A 41 -0.73 4.48 -10.30
CA VAL A 41 -0.18 5.46 -9.38
C VAL A 41 -1.08 6.69 -9.37
N LEU A 42 -1.68 6.99 -8.22
CA LEU A 42 -2.50 8.20 -8.00
C LEU A 42 -1.63 9.40 -7.65
N SER A 43 -0.56 9.17 -6.88
CA SER A 43 0.43 10.19 -6.51
C SER A 43 1.78 9.52 -6.23
N SER A 44 2.88 10.21 -6.50
CA SER A 44 4.21 9.73 -6.13
C SER A 44 5.23 10.84 -6.06
N THR A 45 6.11 10.79 -5.05
CA THR A 45 7.34 11.59 -4.97
C THR A 45 8.57 10.83 -5.50
N PHE A 46 8.43 9.56 -5.89
CA PHE A 46 9.49 8.82 -6.56
C PHE A 46 9.74 9.40 -7.95
N THR A 47 11.02 9.51 -8.33
CA THR A 47 11.41 9.88 -9.69
C THR A 47 11.12 8.75 -10.69
N ASP A 48 11.28 9.01 -11.99
CA ASP A 48 11.11 8.00 -13.04
C ASP A 48 11.96 6.74 -12.81
N ALA A 49 13.14 6.89 -12.20
CA ALA A 49 14.02 5.79 -11.85
C ALA A 49 13.41 4.85 -10.78
N GLY A 50 12.51 5.35 -9.94
CA GLY A 50 11.81 4.59 -8.89
C GLY A 50 10.57 3.84 -9.37
N LYS A 51 10.02 4.16 -10.55
CA LYS A 51 8.81 3.51 -11.10
C LYS A 51 8.92 1.99 -11.22
N PRO A 52 10.06 1.41 -11.67
CA PRO A 52 10.22 -0.05 -11.71
C PRO A 52 10.15 -0.71 -10.32
N PHE A 53 10.69 -0.05 -9.29
CA PHE A 53 10.59 -0.50 -7.91
C PHE A 53 9.13 -0.49 -7.45
N LEU A 54 8.44 0.65 -7.62
CA LEU A 54 7.03 0.80 -7.24
C LEU A 54 6.14 -0.28 -7.85
N LYS A 55 6.29 -0.52 -9.15
CA LYS A 55 5.53 -1.57 -9.85
C LYS A 55 5.78 -2.96 -9.27
N LYS A 56 7.05 -3.33 -9.06
CA LYS A 56 7.43 -4.64 -8.50
C LYS A 56 6.95 -4.79 -7.06
N TYR A 57 7.08 -3.73 -6.26
CA TYR A 57 6.66 -3.73 -4.87
C TYR A 57 5.15 -3.91 -4.77
N PHE A 58 4.37 -3.12 -5.51
CA PHE A 58 2.91 -3.25 -5.57
C PHE A 58 2.47 -4.68 -5.92
N GLN A 59 3.05 -5.26 -6.98
CA GLN A 59 2.75 -6.64 -7.39
C GLN A 59 3.04 -7.68 -6.30
N LYS A 60 4.08 -7.45 -5.48
CA LYS A 60 4.42 -8.31 -4.35
C LYS A 60 3.40 -8.19 -3.21
N ILE A 61 2.97 -6.98 -2.87
CA ILE A 61 2.16 -6.74 -1.67
C ILE A 61 0.64 -6.86 -1.88
N VAL A 62 0.13 -6.62 -3.09
CA VAL A 62 -1.31 -6.62 -3.37
C VAL A 62 -2.03 -7.90 -2.96
N PRO A 63 -1.50 -9.11 -3.22
CA PRO A 63 -2.19 -10.33 -2.82
C PRO A 63 -2.36 -10.44 -1.30
N MET A 64 -1.36 -10.00 -0.54
CA MET A 64 -1.41 -9.97 0.92
C MET A 64 -2.43 -8.94 1.42
N VAL A 65 -2.39 -7.72 0.88
CA VAL A 65 -3.36 -6.66 1.23
C VAL A 65 -4.79 -7.08 0.92
N ASN A 66 -5.03 -7.72 -0.22
CA ASN A 66 -6.34 -8.23 -0.59
C ASN A 66 -6.82 -9.35 0.35
N GLY A 67 -5.92 -10.23 0.80
CA GLY A 67 -6.21 -11.23 1.82
C GLY A 67 -6.61 -10.60 3.15
N LEU A 68 -5.86 -9.60 3.62
CA LEU A 68 -6.17 -8.88 4.87
C LEU A 68 -7.51 -8.13 4.78
N ARG A 69 -7.78 -7.45 3.66
CA ARG A 69 -9.08 -6.80 3.41
C ARG A 69 -10.25 -7.79 3.36
N ALA A 70 -10.02 -9.03 2.95
CA ALA A 70 -11.06 -10.05 2.94
C ALA A 70 -11.40 -10.49 4.37
N ILE A 71 -10.36 -10.68 5.19
CA ILE A 71 -10.49 -10.98 6.62
C ILE A 71 -11.22 -9.85 7.34
N ASP A 72 -10.81 -8.59 7.15
CA ASP A 72 -11.47 -7.42 7.75
C ASP A 72 -12.97 -7.38 7.41
N ARG A 73 -13.32 -7.72 6.16
CA ARG A 73 -14.72 -7.78 5.71
C ARG A 73 -15.50 -8.95 6.31
N GLU A 74 -14.87 -10.08 6.56
CA GLU A 74 -15.50 -11.22 7.23
C GLU A 74 -15.87 -10.85 8.67
N TYR A 75 -14.93 -10.26 9.42
CA TYR A 75 -15.14 -9.88 10.81
C TYR A 75 -15.98 -8.61 11.00
N ALA A 76 -16.03 -7.70 10.01
CA ALA A 76 -16.93 -6.54 10.07
C ALA A 76 -18.41 -6.91 9.87
N ASN A 77 -18.70 -8.10 9.30
CA ASN A 77 -20.05 -8.60 9.04
C ASN A 77 -20.47 -9.75 9.98
N ALA A 78 -19.65 -10.09 10.99
CA ALA A 78 -19.92 -11.11 12.00
C ALA A 78 -20.54 -10.50 13.26
#